data_AF-A0A0C9VL11-F1
#
_entry.id   AF-A0A0C9VL11-F1
#
_cell.length_a   1.000
_cell.length_b   1.000
_cell.length_c   1.000
_cell.angle_alpha   90.00
_cell.angle_beta   90.00
_cell.angle_gamma   90.00
#
_symmetry.space_group_name_H-M   'P 1'
#
loop_
_entity.id
_entity.type
_entity.pdbx_description
1 polymer ?
#
loop_
_entity_poly.entity_id
_entity_poly.type
_entity_poly.pdbx_seq_one_letter_code
_entity_poly.pdbx_strand_id
1 'polypeptide(L)'
;ALLDDPQYVKALHRRATSNDALGTWSSLAAAEEDYKRLLEILPATSPLVSQVRIALKRVAPLREAAQKAEMDEMVDKLKGLGNSLLGNFGLSTDNFKFEPNGQGGYSINFAR
;
A
#
# COMPACT_ATOMS: atom_id res chain seq x y z
N ALA A 1 -20.64 10.73 -6.69
CA ALA A 1 -20.92 9.31 -6.99
C ALA A 1 -20.84 8.45 -5.73
N LEU A 2 -19.66 8.04 -5.25
CA LEU A 2 -19.57 7.25 -4.01
C LEU A 2 -19.92 8.03 -2.73
N LEU A 3 -19.79 9.36 -2.77
CA LEU A 3 -20.29 10.23 -1.71
C LEU A 3 -21.82 10.25 -1.64
N ASP A 4 -22.51 10.05 -2.77
CA ASP A 4 -23.96 10.09 -2.88
C ASP A 4 -24.57 8.69 -2.68
N ASP A 5 -23.91 7.66 -3.22
CA ASP A 5 -24.23 6.25 -3.03
C ASP A 5 -22.94 5.44 -2.79
N PRO A 6 -22.61 5.17 -1.52
CA PRO A 6 -21.43 4.39 -1.13
C PRO A 6 -21.44 2.93 -1.63
N GLN A 7 -22.60 2.40 -2.03
CA GLN A 7 -22.76 1.04 -2.53
C GLN A 7 -22.85 0.99 -4.05
N TYR A 8 -22.56 2.10 -4.74
CA TYR A 8 -22.68 2.15 -6.18
C TYR A 8 -21.67 1.23 -6.87
N VAL A 9 -22.13 0.03 -7.22
CA VAL A 9 -21.33 -1.09 -7.76
C VAL A 9 -20.42 -0.66 -8.90
N LYS A 10 -20.95 0.12 -9.85
CA LYS A 10 -20.19 0.57 -11.02
C LYS A 10 -19.05 1.51 -10.63
N ALA A 11 -19.26 2.39 -9.67
CA ALA A 11 -18.23 3.31 -9.20
C ALA A 11 -17.16 2.59 -8.39
N LEU A 12 -17.54 1.68 -7.50
CA LEU A 12 -16.60 0.83 -6.75
C LEU A 12 -15.74 0.01 -7.69
N HIS A 13 -16.35 -0.67 -8.67
CA HIS A 13 -15.62 -1.48 -9.64
C HIS A 13 -14.62 -0.65 -10.46
N ARG A 14 -15.02 0.54 -10.93
CA ARG A 14 -14.11 1.42 -11.70
C ARG A 14 -12.96 1.95 -10.85
N ARG A 15 -13.23 2.31 -9.59
CA ARG A 15 -12.20 2.76 -8.65
C ARG A 15 -11.21 1.64 -8.35
N ALA A 16 -11.70 0.44 -8.06
CA ALA A 16 -10.89 -0.75 -7.83
C ALA A 16 -9.97 -1.03 -9.02
N THR A 17 -10.51 -1.12 -10.24
CA THR A 17 -9.71 -1.41 -11.44
C THR A 17 -8.68 -0.33 -11.74
N SER A 18 -8.99 0.93 -11.48
CA SER A 18 -8.06 2.05 -11.72
C SER A 18 -6.90 2.01 -10.73
N ASN A 19 -7.21 1.79 -9.45
CA ASN A 19 -6.23 1.72 -8.38
C ASN A 19 -5.33 0.47 -8.47
N ASP A 20 -5.91 -0.65 -8.91
CA ASP A 20 -5.17 -1.88 -9.23
C ASP A 20 -4.17 -1.63 -10.37
N ALA A 21 -4.58 -0.89 -11.41
CA ALA A 21 -3.69 -0.50 -12.51
C ALA A 21 -2.57 0.49 -12.10
N LEU A 22 -2.80 1.33 -11.09
CA LEU A 22 -1.78 2.27 -10.58
C LEU A 22 -0.62 1.55 -9.87
N GLY A 23 -0.87 0.43 -9.21
CA GLY A 23 0.18 -0.43 -8.65
C GLY A 23 1.00 0.13 -7.47
N THR A 24 0.70 1.34 -6.98
CA THR A 24 1.32 1.89 -5.76
C THR A 24 0.77 1.18 -4.52
N TRP A 25 1.49 1.22 -3.40
CA TRP A 25 1.05 0.62 -2.15
C TRP A 25 -0.33 1.17 -1.72
N SER A 26 -0.49 2.49 -1.74
CA SER A 26 -1.75 3.16 -1.38
C SER A 26 -2.89 2.83 -2.34
N SER A 27 -2.64 2.77 -3.65
CA SER A 27 -3.67 2.42 -4.62
C SER A 27 -4.06 0.95 -4.51
N LEU A 28 -3.11 0.03 -4.38
CA LEU A 28 -3.40 -1.39 -4.21
C LEU A 28 -4.18 -1.68 -2.92
N ALA A 29 -3.88 -0.97 -1.82
CA ALA A 29 -4.68 -1.04 -0.60
C ALA A 29 -6.14 -0.59 -0.84
N ALA A 30 -6.35 0.55 -1.50
CA ALA A 30 -7.68 1.04 -1.84
C ALA A 30 -8.43 0.11 -2.81
N ALA A 31 -7.74 -0.49 -3.77
CA ALA A 31 -8.32 -1.47 -4.69
C ALA A 31 -8.79 -2.73 -3.95
N GLU A 32 -8.00 -3.22 -3.00
CA GLU A 32 -8.35 -4.37 -2.17
C GLU A 32 -9.63 -4.11 -1.35
N GLU A 33 -9.74 -2.93 -0.75
CA GLU A 33 -10.93 -2.50 0.00
C GLU A 33 -12.17 -2.46 -0.90
N ASP A 34 -12.07 -1.89 -2.10
CA ASP A 34 -13.17 -1.85 -3.06
C ASP A 34 -13.60 -3.24 -3.53
N TYR A 35 -12.65 -4.12 -3.82
CA TYR A 35 -12.96 -5.50 -4.21
C TYR A 35 -13.62 -6.28 -3.08
N LYS A 36 -13.17 -6.12 -1.83
CA LYS A 36 -13.84 -6.69 -0.64
C LYS A 36 -15.26 -6.17 -0.53
N ARG A 37 -15.46 -4.85 -0.64
CA ARG A 37 -16.78 -4.24 -0.58
C ARG A 37 -17.71 -4.73 -1.68
N LEU A 38 -17.20 -4.91 -2.90
CA LEU A 38 -17.96 -5.50 -4.01
C LEU A 38 -18.43 -6.92 -3.70
N LEU A 39 -17.61 -7.76 -3.06
CA LEU A 39 -18.02 -9.12 -2.69
C LEU A 39 -19.09 -9.16 -1.59
N GLU A 40 -19.18 -8.12 -0.76
CA GLU A 40 -20.22 -8.00 0.27
C GLU A 40 -21.58 -7.60 -0.32
N ILE A 41 -21.59 -6.75 -1.34
CA ILE A 41 -22.83 -6.17 -1.89
C ILE A 41 -23.35 -6.89 -3.13
N LEU A 42 -22.49 -7.59 -3.87
CA LEU A 42 -22.89 -8.29 -5.08
C LEU A 42 -23.68 -9.57 -4.72
N PRO A 43 -24.81 -9.83 -5.40
CA PRO A 43 -25.48 -11.12 -5.27
C PRO A 43 -24.57 -12.23 -5.81
N ALA A 44 -24.64 -13.42 -5.22
CA ALA A 44 -23.80 -14.56 -5.60
C ALA A 44 -23.94 -14.96 -7.08
N THR A 45 -25.07 -14.64 -7.70
CA THR A 45 -25.36 -14.89 -9.13
C THR A 45 -24.75 -13.84 -10.07
N SER A 46 -24.18 -12.75 -9.54
CA SER A 46 -23.61 -11.69 -10.37
C SER A 46 -22.39 -12.20 -11.15
N PRO A 47 -22.30 -11.94 -12.47
CA PRO A 47 -21.17 -12.34 -13.30
C PRO A 47 -19.86 -11.64 -12.90
N LEU A 48 -19.92 -10.58 -12.10
CA LEU A 48 -18.76 -9.87 -11.59
C LEU A 48 -18.07 -10.60 -10.42
N VAL A 49 -18.77 -11.49 -9.71
CA VAL A 49 -18.23 -12.13 -8.50
C VAL A 49 -16.95 -12.92 -8.78
N SER A 50 -16.90 -13.67 -9.89
CA SER A 50 -15.72 -14.44 -10.28
C SER A 50 -14.53 -13.52 -10.57
N GLN A 51 -14.76 -12.44 -11.34
CA GLN A 51 -13.72 -11.48 -11.71
C GLN A 51 -13.17 -10.75 -10.49
N VAL A 52 -14.04 -10.30 -9.58
CA VAL A 52 -13.64 -9.61 -8.34
C VAL A 52 -12.85 -10.54 -7.43
N ARG A 53 -13.22 -11.82 -7.29
CA ARG A 53 -12.44 -12.80 -6.50
C ARG A 53 -11.04 -13.02 -7.05
N ILE A 54 -10.91 -13.13 -8.38
CA ILE A 54 -9.63 -13.29 -9.05
C ILE A 54 -8.75 -12.04 -8.84
N ALA A 55 -9.32 -10.85 -9.05
CA ALA A 55 -8.61 -9.59 -8.85
C ALA A 55 -8.14 -9.43 -7.39
N LEU A 56 -9.02 -9.70 -6.42
CA LEU A 56 -8.69 -9.63 -5.00
C LEU A 56 -7.52 -10.56 -4.62
N LYS A 57 -7.52 -11.80 -5.13
CA LYS A 57 -6.43 -12.75 -4.90
C LYS A 57 -5.10 -12.28 -5.51
N ARG A 58 -5.15 -11.56 -6.64
CA ARG A 58 -3.97 -10.99 -7.31
C ARG A 58 -3.43 -9.76 -6.57
N VAL A 59 -4.31 -8.89 -6.08
CA VAL A 59 -3.90 -7.61 -5.44
C VAL A 59 -3.12 -7.84 -4.15
N ALA A 60 -3.48 -8.84 -3.35
CA ALA A 60 -2.82 -9.09 -2.06
C ALA A 60 -1.27 -9.20 -2.14
N PRO A 61 -0.68 -10.09 -2.96
CA PRO A 61 0.78 -10.18 -3.11
C PRO A 61 1.40 -8.93 -3.75
N LEU A 62 0.69 -8.25 -4.66
CA LEU A 62 1.17 -7.00 -5.25
C LEU A 62 1.29 -5.89 -4.21
N ARG A 63 0.29 -5.78 -3.32
CA ARG A 63 0.28 -4.79 -2.24
C ARG A 63 1.46 -5.00 -1.30
N GLU A 64 1.74 -6.24 -0.91
CA GLU A 64 2.88 -6.56 -0.04
C GLU A 64 4.22 -6.23 -0.72
N ALA A 65 4.36 -6.54 -2.01
CA ALA A 65 5.54 -6.18 -2.78
C ALA A 65 5.72 -4.65 -2.89
N ALA A 66 4.66 -3.92 -3.21
CA ALA A 66 4.68 -2.45 -3.30
C ALA A 66 4.97 -1.81 -1.94
N GLN A 67 4.38 -2.33 -0.86
CA GLN A 67 4.66 -1.88 0.50
C GLN A 67 6.15 -1.99 0.80
N LYS A 68 6.75 -3.16 0.57
CA LYS A 68 8.17 -3.37 0.85
C LYS A 68 9.04 -2.42 0.03
N ALA A 69 8.78 -2.32 -1.28
CA ALA A 69 9.56 -1.46 -2.17
C ALA A 69 9.48 0.03 -1.78
N GLU A 70 8.29 0.55 -1.49
CA GLU A 70 8.11 1.95 -1.09
C GLU A 70 8.68 2.23 0.30
N MET A 71 8.60 1.28 1.24
CA MET A 71 9.25 1.41 2.56
C MET A 71 10.77 1.45 2.42
N ASP A 72 11.36 0.57 1.61
CA ASP A 72 12.81 0.56 1.35
C ASP A 72 13.25 1.91 0.74
N GLU A 73 12.51 2.42 -0.24
CA GLU A 73 12.79 3.75 -0.84
C GLU A 73 12.65 4.90 0.17
N MET A 74 11.66 4.85 1.06
CA MET A 74 11.49 5.85 2.13
C MET A 74 12.66 5.81 3.12
N VAL A 75 13.11 4.62 3.52
CA VAL A 75 14.26 4.46 4.41
C VAL A 75 15.53 5.03 3.76
N ASP A 76 15.75 4.74 2.48
CA ASP A 76 16.91 5.26 1.75
C ASP A 76 16.86 6.79 1.61
N LYS A 77 15.67 7.37 1.36
CA LYS A 77 15.49 8.83 1.35
C LYS A 77 15.75 9.46 2.71
N LEU A 78 15.27 8.85 3.81
CA LEU A 78 15.51 9.34 5.17
C LEU A 78 16.99 9.29 5.53
N LYS A 79 17.70 8.22 5.15
CA LYS A 79 19.17 8.14 5.28
C LYS A 79 19.87 9.21 4.46
N GLY A 80 19.44 9.43 3.21
CA GLY A 80 19.98 10.49 2.35
C GLY A 80 19.84 11.88 2.96
N LEU A 81 18.65 12.22 3.48
CA LEU A 81 18.40 13.48 4.18
C LEU A 81 19.24 13.60 5.46
N GLY A 82 19.30 12.53 6.26
CA GLY A 82 20.12 12.48 7.46
C GLY A 82 21.60 12.68 7.15
N ASN A 83 22.13 12.03 6.11
CA ASN A 83 23.50 12.20 5.64
C ASN A 83 23.78 13.61 5.12
N SER A 84 22.83 14.23 4.43
CA SER A 84 22.99 15.60 3.96
C SER A 84 23.05 16.62 5.11
N LEU A 85 22.27 16.40 6.18
CA LEU A 85 22.27 17.28 7.35
C LEU A 85 23.47 17.01 8.26
N LEU A 86 23.77 15.75 8.55
CA LEU A 86 24.84 15.32 9.46
C LEU A 86 26.24 15.36 8.82
N GLY A 87 26.32 15.18 7.50
CA GLY A 87 27.58 15.27 6.75
C GLY A 87 28.21 16.66 6.82
N ASN A 88 27.39 17.72 6.89
CA ASN A 88 27.85 19.09 7.15
C ASN A 88 28.49 19.27 8.55
N PHE A 89 28.33 18.29 9.45
CA PHE A 89 28.93 18.23 10.78
C PHE A 89 29.95 17.09 10.93
N GLY A 90 30.33 16.40 9.84
CA GLY A 90 31.28 15.29 9.87
C GLY A 90 30.73 13.96 10.43
N LEU A 91 29.41 13.77 10.41
CA LEU A 91 28.72 12.57 10.90
C LEU A 91 27.97 11.85 9.77
N SER A 92 27.94 10.52 9.78
CA SER A 92 27.21 9.69 8.80
C SER A 92 26.08 8.87 9.45
N THR A 93 25.06 8.55 8.65
CA THR A 93 23.87 7.75 8.99
C THR A 93 23.98 6.27 8.61
N ASP A 94 25.18 5.79 8.30
CA ASP A 94 25.40 4.40 7.86
C ASP A 94 24.90 3.35 8.87
N ASN A 95 24.71 3.72 10.14
CA ASN A 95 24.25 2.83 11.19
C ASN A 95 22.73 2.90 11.51
N PHE A 96 21.91 3.55 10.68
CA PHE A 96 20.46 3.57 10.89
C PHE A 96 19.86 2.20 10.52
N LYS A 97 19.48 1.43 11.54
CA LYS A 97 18.72 0.19 11.39
C LYS A 97 17.24 0.47 11.57
N PHE A 98 16.46 0.19 10.53
CA PHE A 98 15.00 0.14 10.60
C PHE A 98 14.59 -1.29 10.91
N GLU A 99 14.10 -1.53 12.12
CA GLU A 99 13.59 -2.83 12.53
C GLU A 99 12.08 -2.75 12.72
N PRO A 100 11.30 -3.67 12.10
CA PRO A 100 9.86 -3.74 12.33
C PRO A 100 9.59 -4.10 13.79
N ASN A 101 8.85 -3.26 14.50
CA ASN A 101 8.65 -3.39 15.96
C ASN A 101 7.56 -4.40 16.35
N GLY A 102 7.04 -5.17 15.39
CA GLY A 102 6.00 -6.17 15.61
C GLY A 102 4.59 -5.62 15.91
N GLN A 103 4.43 -4.31 16.08
CA GLN A 103 3.15 -3.64 16.39
C GLN A 103 2.58 -2.86 15.19
N GLY A 104 3.07 -3.13 13.99
CA GLY A 104 2.71 -2.40 12.77
C GLY A 104 3.43 -1.05 12.63
N GLY A 105 4.42 -0.77 13.48
CA GLY A 105 5.31 0.38 13.36
C GLY A 105 6.76 -0.02 13.08
N TYR A 106 7.60 0.99 12.88
CA TYR A 106 9.04 0.81 12.67
C TYR A 106 9.81 1.53 13.78
N SER A 107 10.82 0.87 14.32
CA SER A 107 11.79 1.47 15.24
C SER A 107 13.07 1.82 14.50
N ILE A 108 13.57 3.04 14.72
CA ILE A 108 14.85 3.52 14.19
C ILE A 108 15.89 3.38 15.29
N ASN A 109 16.82 2.44 15.11
CA ASN A 109 17.93 2.25 16.01
C ASN A 109 19.21 2.81 15.38
N PHE A 110 19.89 3.68 16.11
CA PHE A 110 21.26 4.08 15.81
C PHE A 110 22.21 3.07 16.45
N ALA A 111 22.86 2.24 15.63
CA ALA A 111 24.08 1.58 16.08
C ALA A 111 25.23 2.62 16.08
N ARG A 112 26.14 2.55 17.04
CA ARG A 112 27.41 3.30 16.96
C ARG A 112 28.45 2.41 16.30
#